data_AF-A0A7S3TX64-F1
#
_entry.id   AF-A0A7S3TX64-F1
#
_cell.length_a   1.000
_cell.length_b   1.000
_cell.length_c   1.000
_cell.angle_alpha   90.00
_cell.angle_beta   90.00
_cell.angle_gamma   90.00
#
_symmetry.space_group_name_H-M   'P 1'
#
loop_
_entity.id
_entity.type
_entity.pdbx_description
1 polymer ?
#
loop_
_entity_poly.entity_id
_entity_poly.type
_entity_poly.pdbx_seq_one_letter_code
_entity_poly.pdbx_strand_id
1 'polypeptide(L)'
;TPLAQPRNVILGNTIAGFMGVVTYTILNAMGLGEWVWLCAAFAVSTTIVAQEIVNAVHPPGGATALLFAMVPALHEFGFGWVVCPAFAGSVVLVLVGLIT
;
A
#
# COMPACT_ATOMS: atom_id res chain seq x y z
N THR A 1 8.73 11.75 14.92
CA THR A 1 10.02 11.54 14.21
C THR A 1 9.90 12.01 12.77
N PRO A 2 10.99 12.25 12.01
CA PRO A 2 10.93 12.76 10.64
C PRO A 2 10.07 11.92 9.68
N LEU A 3 9.99 10.60 9.89
CA LEU A 3 9.20 9.68 9.07
C LEU A 3 7.72 9.58 9.49
N ALA A 4 7.37 10.05 10.69
CA ALA A 4 6.00 10.06 11.21
C ALA A 4 5.24 11.35 10.85
N GLN A 5 5.77 12.15 9.93
CA GLN A 5 5.08 13.35 9.46
C GLN A 5 3.73 12.96 8.82
N PRO A 6 2.64 13.70 9.09
CA PRO A 6 1.30 13.40 8.55
C PRO A 6 1.28 13.14 7.04
N ARG A 7 2.08 13.92 6.31
CA ARG A 7 2.28 13.79 4.86
C ARG A 7 2.76 12.38 4.49
N ASN A 8 3.74 11.84 5.20
CA ASN A 8 4.34 10.54 4.86
C ASN A 8 3.38 9.40 5.19
N VAL A 9 2.61 9.51 6.29
CA VAL A 9 1.62 8.49 6.64
C VAL A 9 0.51 8.40 5.59
N ILE A 10 -0.09 9.54 5.23
CA ILE A 10 -1.22 9.57 4.28
C ILE A 10 -0.74 9.22 2.87
N LEU A 11 0.29 9.90 2.35
CA LEU A 11 0.78 9.63 1.00
C LEU A 11 1.41 8.26 0.89
N GLY A 12 2.22 7.86 1.87
CA GLY A 12 2.93 6.58 1.85
C GLY A 12 1.97 5.39 1.83
N ASN A 13 0.92 5.39 2.65
CA ASN A 13 -0.08 4.32 2.62
C ASN A 13 -0.94 4.37 1.35
N THR A 14 -1.28 5.55 0.84
CA THR A 14 -2.03 5.66 -0.42
C THR A 14 -1.24 5.10 -1.60
N ILE A 15 0.05 5.45 -1.70
CA ILE A 15 0.97 4.91 -2.70
C ILE A 15 1.09 3.39 -2.53
N ALA A 16 1.24 2.91 -1.29
CA ALA A 16 1.32 1.48 -1.04
C ALA A 16 0.07 0.71 -1.46
N GLY A 17 -1.12 1.22 -1.12
CA GLY A 17 -2.38 0.63 -1.57
C GLY A 17 -2.47 0.59 -3.08
N PHE A 18 -2.11 1.69 -3.75
CA PHE A 18 -2.12 1.78 -5.21
C PHE A 18 -1.14 0.80 -5.86
N MET A 19 0.12 0.77 -5.39
CA MET A 19 1.13 -0.12 -5.92
C MET A 19 0.77 -1.59 -5.68
N GLY A 20 0.23 -1.96 -4.51
CA GLY A 20 -0.29 -3.30 -4.24
C GLY A 20 -1.33 -3.75 -5.27
N VAL A 21 -2.35 -2.92 -5.54
CA VAL A 21 -3.40 -3.22 -6.52
C VAL A 21 -2.84 -3.33 -7.94
N VAL A 22 -2.04 -2.35 -8.37
CA VAL A 22 -1.47 -2.32 -9.72
C VAL A 22 -0.58 -3.54 -9.96
N THR A 23 0.30 -3.85 -9.03
CA THR A 23 1.28 -4.92 -9.17
C THR A 23 0.60 -6.29 -9.20
N TYR A 24 -0.37 -6.52 -8.32
CA TYR A 24 -1.17 -7.74 -8.35
C TYR A 24 -1.98 -7.85 -9.66
N THR A 25 -2.62 -6.77 -10.10
CA THR A 25 -3.43 -6.77 -11.34
C THR A 25 -2.59 -7.13 -12.57
N ILE A 26 -1.37 -6.57 -12.68
CA ILE A 26 -0.45 -6.87 -13.77
C ILE A 26 -0.02 -8.34 -13.72
N LEU A 27 0.43 -8.82 -12.55
CA LEU A 27 0.89 -10.20 -12.42
C LEU A 27 -0.23 -11.22 -12.63
N ASN A 28 -1.44 -10.92 -12.17
CA ASN A 28 -2.61 -11.74 -12.41
C ASN A 28 -2.97 -11.79 -13.91
N ALA A 29 -2.94 -10.65 -14.61
CA ALA A 29 -3.15 -10.61 -16.07
C ALA A 29 -2.09 -11.40 -16.86
N MET A 30 -0.88 -11.55 -16.32
CA MET A 30 0.19 -12.37 -16.89
C MET A 30 0.09 -13.87 -16.53
N GLY A 31 -0.96 -14.29 -15.79
CA GLY A 31 -1.11 -15.67 -15.32
C GLY A 31 -0.20 -16.04 -14.13
N LEU A 32 0.42 -15.05 -13.50
CA LEU A 32 1.34 -15.22 -12.35
C LEU A 32 0.66 -14.94 -10.99
N GLY A 33 -0.64 -14.65 -10.99
CA GLY A 33 -1.39 -14.27 -9.78
C GLY A 33 -1.46 -15.34 -8.69
N GLU A 34 -1.29 -16.62 -9.04
CA GLU A 34 -1.26 -17.72 -8.06
C GLU A 34 0.04 -17.77 -7.24
N TRP A 35 1.10 -17.15 -7.76
CA TRP A 35 2.42 -17.14 -7.14
C TRP A 35 2.47 -16.03 -6.09
N VAL A 36 1.85 -16.27 -4.93
CA VAL A 36 1.69 -15.26 -3.85
C VAL A 36 3.03 -14.66 -3.42
N TRP A 37 4.09 -15.48 -3.31
CA TRP A 37 5.42 -15.01 -2.94
C TRP A 37 5.99 -14.01 -3.97
N LEU A 38 5.70 -14.22 -5.25
CA LEU A 38 6.12 -13.34 -6.35
C LEU A 38 5.34 -12.03 -6.28
N CYS A 39 4.02 -12.11 -6.17
CA CYS A 39 3.15 -10.95 -6.05
C CYS A 39 3.52 -10.09 -4.82
N ALA A 40 3.78 -10.73 -3.69
CA ALA A 40 4.23 -10.08 -2.46
C ALA A 40 5.57 -9.35 -2.64
N ALA A 41 6.59 -10.02 -3.19
CA ALA A 41 7.91 -9.43 -3.39
C ALA A 41 7.87 -8.22 -4.33
N PHE A 42 7.11 -8.33 -5.44
CA PHE A 42 6.92 -7.23 -6.37
C PHE A 42 6.10 -6.09 -5.77
N ALA A 43 5.01 -6.37 -5.05
CA ALA A 43 4.19 -5.33 -4.42
C ALA A 43 4.98 -4.51 -3.39
N VAL A 44 5.79 -5.16 -2.56
CA VAL A 44 6.62 -4.47 -1.54
C VAL A 44 7.75 -3.68 -2.18
N SER A 45 8.52 -4.30 -3.09
CA SER A 45 9.67 -3.63 -3.72
C SER A 45 9.26 -2.40 -4.54
N THR A 46 8.20 -2.52 -5.35
CA THR A 46 7.69 -1.40 -6.15
C THR A 46 7.11 -0.28 -5.27
N THR A 47 6.48 -0.63 -4.14
CA THR A 47 6.01 0.34 -3.14
C THR A 47 7.17 1.14 -2.54
N ILE A 48 8.26 0.48 -2.14
CA ILE A 48 9.43 1.15 -1.57
C ILE A 48 10.00 2.15 -2.56
N VAL A 49 10.24 1.71 -3.80
CA VAL A 49 10.76 2.57 -4.88
C VAL A 49 9.84 3.77 -5.12
N ALA A 50 8.53 3.56 -5.19
CA ALA A 50 7.56 4.64 -5.40
C ALA A 50 7.56 5.65 -4.24
N GLN A 51 7.63 5.17 -2.99
CA GLN A 51 7.68 6.04 -1.82
C GLN A 51 8.99 6.84 -1.73
N GLU A 52 10.13 6.26 -2.14
CA GLU A 52 11.41 6.95 -2.23
C GLU A 52 11.38 8.06 -3.28
N ILE A 53 10.85 7.80 -4.47
CA ILE A 53 10.72 8.80 -5.54
C ILE A 53 9.88 10.01 -5.08
N VAL A 54 8.78 9.76 -4.37
CA VAL A 54 7.87 10.82 -3.89
C VAL A 54 8.36 11.50 -2.60
N ASN A 55 9.50 11.04 -2.04
CA ASN A 55 10.03 11.49 -0.76
C ASN A 55 8.98 11.42 0.36
N ALA A 56 8.24 10.31 0.39
CA ALA A 56 7.14 10.04 1.32
C ALA A 56 7.28 8.62 1.89
N VAL A 57 8.51 8.25 2.27
CA VAL A 57 8.82 6.94 2.83
C VAL A 57 8.02 6.72 4.11
N HIS A 58 7.15 5.72 4.06
CA HIS A 58 6.39 5.22 5.18
C HIS A 58 6.67 3.73 5.29
N PRO A 59 7.67 3.33 6.09
CA PRO A 59 8.09 1.93 6.17
C PRO A 59 6.95 0.92 6.41
N PRO A 60 5.89 1.23 7.21
CA PRO A 60 4.73 0.35 7.34
C PRO A 60 3.91 0.16 6.06
N GLY A 61 3.99 1.09 5.10
CA GLY A 61 3.25 1.02 3.84
C GLY A 61 3.59 -0.22 3.01
N GLY A 62 4.81 -0.75 3.10
CA GLY A 62 5.13 -2.04 2.46
C GLY A 62 4.18 -3.17 2.90
N ALA A 63 3.77 -3.19 4.18
CA ALA A 63 2.79 -4.17 4.67
C ALA A 63 1.39 -3.95 4.08
N THR A 64 0.99 -2.70 3.80
CA THR A 64 -0.28 -2.38 3.14
C THR A 64 -0.36 -2.94 1.72
N ALA A 65 0.75 -2.84 0.97
CA ALA A 65 0.85 -3.45 -0.37
C ALA A 65 0.89 -4.98 -0.31
N LEU A 66 1.64 -5.52 0.67
CA LEU A 66 1.76 -6.96 0.93
C LEU A 66 0.41 -7.61 1.23
N LEU A 67 -0.41 -6.96 2.07
CA LEU A 67 -1.74 -7.44 2.43
C LEU A 67 -2.62 -7.63 1.19
N PHE A 68 -2.62 -6.65 0.29
CA PHE A 68 -3.39 -6.76 -0.94
C PHE A 68 -2.93 -7.95 -1.79
N ALA A 69 -1.63 -8.20 -1.90
CA ALA A 69 -1.10 -9.31 -2.71
C ALA A 69 -1.33 -10.70 -2.09
N MET A 70 -1.53 -10.79 -0.77
CA MET A 70 -1.66 -12.07 -0.04
C MET A 70 -3.10 -12.48 0.23
N VAL A 71 -4.02 -11.53 0.38
CA VAL A 71 -5.37 -11.78 0.87
C VAL A 71 -6.37 -11.79 -0.29
N PRO A 72 -6.90 -12.95 -0.71
CA PRO A 72 -7.76 -13.05 -1.88
C PRO A 72 -9.03 -12.19 -1.81
N ALA A 73 -9.60 -12.05 -0.61
CA ALA A 73 -10.79 -11.22 -0.38
C ALA A 73 -10.57 -9.74 -0.72
N LEU A 74 -9.32 -9.25 -0.69
CA LEU A 74 -9.02 -7.86 -1.05
C LEU A 74 -8.97 -7.66 -2.56
N HIS A 75 -8.74 -8.72 -3.35
CA HIS A 75 -8.67 -8.60 -4.81
C HIS A 75 -10.01 -8.18 -5.43
N GLU A 76 -11.13 -8.65 -4.87
CA GLU A 76 -12.48 -8.23 -5.28
C GLU A 76 -12.75 -6.74 -4.97
N PHE A 77 -12.09 -6.22 -3.92
CA PHE A 77 -12.19 -4.82 -3.53
C PHE A 77 -11.41 -3.90 -4.48
N GLY A 78 -10.38 -4.42 -5.14
CA GLY A 78 -9.63 -3.73 -6.20
C GLY A 78 -9.11 -2.36 -5.77
N PHE A 79 -9.36 -1.34 -6.59
CA PHE A 79 -8.98 0.05 -6.29
C PHE A 79 -9.71 0.65 -5.08
N GLY A 80 -10.79 0.03 -4.61
CA GLY A 80 -11.42 0.39 -3.34
C GLY A 80 -10.41 0.37 -2.19
N TRP A 81 -9.42 -0.53 -2.23
CA TRP A 81 -8.37 -0.67 -1.22
C TRP A 81 -7.54 0.62 -1.02
N VAL A 82 -7.33 1.36 -2.12
CA VAL A 82 -6.58 2.62 -2.12
C VAL A 82 -7.34 3.70 -1.36
N VAL A 83 -8.66 3.76 -1.56
CA VAL A 83 -9.54 4.75 -0.90
C VAL A 83 -9.75 4.36 0.56
N CYS A 84 -10.10 3.10 0.82
CA CYS A 84 -10.32 2.55 2.15
C CYS A 84 -9.78 1.11 2.20
N PRO A 85 -8.86 0.77 3.11
CA PRO A 85 -8.42 1.52 4.26
C PRO A 85 -7.18 2.40 4.00
N ALA A 86 -6.49 2.30 2.85
CA ALA A 86 -5.16 2.89 2.70
C ALA A 86 -5.14 4.41 2.91
N PHE A 87 -5.97 5.17 2.19
CA PHE A 87 -6.08 6.62 2.39
C PHE A 87 -6.92 6.96 3.64
N ALA A 88 -8.17 6.51 3.69
CA ALA A 88 -9.11 6.90 4.76
C ALA A 88 -8.62 6.48 6.15
N GLY A 89 -8.09 5.26 6.30
CA GLY A 89 -7.52 4.78 7.56
C GLY A 89 -6.30 5.60 7.98
N SER A 90 -5.44 5.99 7.05
CA SER A 90 -4.29 6.86 7.34
C SER A 90 -4.70 8.26 7.79
N VAL A 91 -5.75 8.83 7.19
CA VAL A 91 -6.31 10.11 7.63
C VAL A 91 -6.85 9.99 9.06
N VAL A 92 -7.60 8.93 9.37
CA VAL A 92 -8.11 8.67 10.72
C VAL A 92 -6.96 8.52 11.72
N LEU A 93 -5.90 7.77 11.38
CA LEU A 93 -4.72 7.62 12.24
C LEU A 93 -4.04 8.95 12.54
N VAL A 94 -3.87 9.80 11.52
CA VAL A 94 -3.31 11.15 11.70
C VAL A 94 -4.22 12.01 12.57
N LEU A 95 -5.54 11.99 12.35
CA LEU A 95 -6.50 12.78 13.13
C LEU A 95 -6.51 12.37 14.61
N VAL A 96 -6.53 11.08 14.90
CA VAL A 96 -6.45 10.57 16.28
C VAL A 96 -5.12 10.97 16.90
N GLY A 97 -4.02 10.81 16.17
CA GLY A 97 -2.68 11.21 16.63
C GLY A 97 -2.47 12.71 16.85
N LEU A 98 -3.36 13.57 16.34
CA LEU A 98 -3.36 15.02 16.62
C LEU A 98 -4.09 15.37 17.93
N ILE A 99 -4.99 14.51 18.39
CA ILE A 99 -5.80 14.73 19.60
C ILE A 99 -5.10 14.21 20.86
N THR A 100 -4.26 13.18 20.71
CA THR A 100 -3.38 12.64 21.76
C THR A 100 -2.04 13.33 21.81
#